data_AF-A0A7S3K7Q2-F1
#
_entry.id   AF-A0A7S3K7Q2-F1
#
_cell.length_a   1.000
_cell.length_b   1.000
_cell.length_c   1.000
_cell.angle_alpha   90.00
_cell.angle_beta   90.00
_cell.angle_gamma   90.00
#
_symmetry.space_group_name_H-M   'P 1'
#
loop_
_entity.id
_entity.type
_entity.pdbx_description
1 polymer ?
#
loop_
_entity_poly.entity_id
_entity_poly.type
_entity_poly.pdbx_seq_one_letter_code
_entity_poly.pdbx_strand_id
1 'polypeptide(L)'
;KMANVHQSDSEPVSKTISDNDLELQSPSTHPEGNFPGYCMVCQQETSEDKILLECNHAACKNCLPRFITKNVESKIIPACDGCGKEITEVFIQNHRILKNKDLDKYNQFRRCLEVLSEPRRQICPIPKCSELAVVQKMEKFDAPVIVKCRVSHNFC
;
A
#
# COMPACT_ATOMS: atom_id res chain seq x y z
N LYS A 1 78.91 35.99 -31.44
CA LYS A 1 78.37 36.88 -32.50
C LYS A 1 76.98 36.33 -32.83
N MET A 2 75.90 36.87 -32.25
CA MET A 2 75.04 37.96 -32.81
C MET A 2 74.45 37.52 -34.17
N ALA A 3 73.13 37.46 -34.45
CA ALA A 3 71.90 38.11 -33.94
C ALA A 3 70.73 37.07 -33.93
N ASN A 4 69.59 37.13 -33.24
CA ASN A 4 68.61 38.12 -32.75
C ASN A 4 67.73 38.84 -33.81
N VAL A 5 66.41 38.88 -33.53
CA VAL A 5 65.35 39.82 -34.01
C VAL A 5 64.71 39.48 -35.39
N HIS A 6 63.39 39.44 -35.67
CA HIS A 6 62.08 39.86 -35.11
C HIS A 6 61.00 38.90 -35.73
N GLN A 7 59.94 38.39 -35.09
CA GLN A 7 58.73 38.99 -34.48
C GLN A 7 57.88 39.91 -35.39
N SER A 8 56.63 39.51 -35.63
CA SER A 8 55.49 40.41 -35.89
C SER A 8 54.19 39.70 -35.51
N ASP A 9 53.38 40.43 -34.76
CA ASP A 9 52.26 40.05 -33.89
C ASP A 9 50.95 39.68 -34.61
N SER A 10 50.05 39.00 -33.88
CA SER A 10 48.68 39.45 -33.54
C SER A 10 47.84 38.29 -32.94
N GLU A 11 47.30 38.48 -31.74
CA GLU A 11 46.47 37.54 -30.94
C GLU A 11 44.98 37.44 -31.43
N PRO A 12 44.00 36.96 -30.63
CA PRO A 12 43.54 35.57 -30.58
C PRO A 12 42.04 35.41 -30.95
N VAL A 13 41.63 34.24 -31.45
CA VAL A 13 40.19 33.89 -31.50
C VAL A 13 39.96 32.59 -30.75
N SER A 14 39.35 32.77 -29.57
CA SER A 14 38.76 31.76 -28.72
C SER A 14 37.93 30.76 -29.52
N LYS A 15 38.31 29.49 -29.48
CA LYS A 15 37.39 28.38 -29.73
C LYS A 15 37.46 27.44 -28.54
N THR A 16 36.39 27.57 -27.76
CA THR A 16 35.85 26.66 -26.77
C THR A 16 36.20 25.21 -27.08
N ILE A 17 36.96 24.59 -26.18
CA ILE A 17 37.14 23.15 -26.12
C ILE A 17 35.81 22.61 -25.59
N SER A 18 35.07 21.92 -26.45
CA SER A 18 33.90 21.14 -26.05
C SER A 18 34.38 19.87 -25.35
N ASP A 19 34.07 19.77 -24.06
CA ASP A 19 34.36 18.62 -23.22
C ASP A 19 33.79 17.33 -23.85
N ASN A 20 34.70 16.40 -24.13
CA ASN A 20 34.41 15.04 -24.56
C ASN A 20 33.96 14.21 -23.36
N ASP A 21 32.80 13.56 -23.53
CA ASP A 21 32.34 12.31 -22.93
C ASP A 21 33.24 11.67 -21.86
N LEU A 22 32.97 12.05 -20.61
CA LEU A 22 33.13 11.16 -19.46
C LEU A 22 31.81 11.20 -18.68
N GLU A 23 30.79 10.52 -19.21
CA GLU A 23 29.61 10.17 -18.42
C GLU A 23 30.06 9.25 -17.28
N LEU A 24 30.44 9.86 -16.16
CA LEU A 24 30.37 9.21 -14.86
C LEU A 24 28.92 8.75 -14.69
N GLN A 25 28.70 7.44 -14.84
CA GLN A 25 27.50 6.79 -14.32
C GLN A 25 27.41 7.14 -12.85
N SER A 26 26.53 8.10 -12.57
CA SER A 26 26.16 8.49 -11.23
C SER A 26 25.56 7.25 -10.56
N PRO A 27 25.93 6.92 -9.32
CA PRO A 27 25.25 5.84 -8.62
C PRO A 27 23.77 6.24 -8.48
N SER A 28 22.88 5.52 -9.16
CA SER A 28 21.44 5.74 -9.09
C SER A 28 20.94 5.55 -7.67
N THR A 29 20.95 6.63 -6.88
CA THR A 29 20.10 6.77 -5.71
C THR A 29 18.70 7.10 -6.20
N HIS A 30 17.88 6.09 -6.45
CA HIS A 30 16.43 6.26 -6.42
C HIS A 30 15.92 5.83 -5.05
N PRO A 31 15.50 6.78 -4.19
CA PRO A 31 14.59 6.48 -3.10
C PRO A 31 13.30 7.28 -3.31
N GLU A 32 12.54 7.06 -4.39
CA GLU A 32 11.26 7.77 -4.57
C GLU A 32 10.38 7.13 -5.65
N GLY A 33 9.20 6.65 -5.25
CA GLY A 33 8.00 6.50 -6.07
C GLY A 33 8.04 5.44 -7.18
N ASN A 34 7.36 4.32 -6.97
CA ASN A 34 7.01 3.45 -8.09
C ASN A 34 6.06 4.24 -9.02
N PHE A 35 6.54 4.61 -10.22
CA PHE A 35 5.80 5.43 -11.20
C PHE A 35 4.41 4.83 -11.48
N PRO A 36 3.38 5.63 -11.81
CA PRO A 36 2.03 5.13 -12.07
C PRO A 36 1.95 4.16 -13.27
N GLY A 37 3.05 3.96 -14.01
CA GLY A 37 3.19 2.96 -15.06
C GLY A 37 3.66 1.58 -14.60
N TYR A 38 4.12 1.40 -13.34
CA TYR A 38 4.64 0.12 -12.85
C TYR A 38 3.86 -0.41 -11.66
N CYS A 39 3.75 -1.73 -11.58
CA CYS A 39 3.06 -2.42 -10.52
C CYS A 39 3.93 -2.48 -9.28
N MET A 40 3.47 -1.93 -8.17
CA MET A 40 4.21 -1.96 -6.90
C MET A 40 4.51 -3.38 -6.36
N VAL A 41 3.80 -4.41 -6.84
CA VAL A 41 3.93 -5.79 -6.34
C VAL A 41 4.89 -6.60 -7.19
N CYS A 42 4.79 -6.53 -8.53
CA CYS A 42 5.62 -7.32 -9.44
C CYS A 42 6.67 -6.51 -10.20
N GLN A 43 6.69 -5.19 -10.05
CA GLN A 43 7.62 -4.25 -10.69
C GLN A 43 7.58 -4.28 -12.23
N GLN A 44 6.53 -4.84 -12.82
CA GLN A 44 6.29 -4.85 -14.26
C GLN A 44 5.40 -3.68 -14.66
N GLU A 45 5.47 -3.28 -15.93
CA GLU A 45 4.57 -2.28 -16.49
C GLU A 45 3.11 -2.72 -16.30
N THR A 46 2.29 -1.80 -15.82
CA THR A 46 0.87 -2.02 -15.66
C THR A 46 0.17 -1.82 -17.01
N SER A 47 -0.70 -2.76 -17.37
CA SER A 47 -1.66 -2.55 -18.46
C SER A 47 -2.71 -1.47 -18.09
N GLU A 48 -3.57 -1.14 -19.05
CA GLU A 48 -4.70 -0.19 -18.84
C GLU A 48 -5.60 -0.59 -17.65
N ASP A 49 -5.70 -1.90 -17.34
CA ASP A 49 -6.48 -2.46 -16.24
C ASP A 49 -5.78 -2.39 -14.87
N LYS A 50 -5.14 -1.26 -14.56
CA LYS A 50 -4.44 -1.03 -13.29
C LYS A 50 -5.35 -0.48 -12.21
N ILE A 51 -5.04 -0.79 -10.96
CA ILE A 51 -5.69 -0.21 -9.79
C ILE A 51 -4.75 0.85 -9.23
N LEU A 52 -5.20 2.10 -9.24
CA LEU A 52 -4.51 3.20 -8.57
C LEU A 52 -4.91 3.24 -7.10
N LEU A 53 -3.90 3.24 -6.24
CA LEU A 53 -4.04 3.39 -4.80
C LEU A 53 -4.12 4.88 -4.44
N GLU A 54 -4.60 5.19 -3.24
CA GLU A 54 -4.68 6.57 -2.73
C GLU A 54 -3.32 7.26 -2.61
N CYS A 55 -2.23 6.48 -2.58
CA CYS A 55 -0.85 6.96 -2.61
C CYS A 55 -0.32 7.19 -4.04
N ASN A 56 -1.19 7.18 -5.07
CA ASN A 56 -0.87 7.31 -6.49
C ASN A 56 0.02 6.20 -7.08
N HIS A 57 0.28 5.14 -6.33
CA HIS A 57 0.96 3.95 -6.84
C HIS A 57 -0.03 3.04 -7.55
N ALA A 58 0.45 2.36 -8.60
CA ALA A 58 -0.36 1.43 -9.36
C ALA A 58 -0.07 -0.01 -8.96
N ALA A 59 -1.09 -0.85 -9.01
CA ALA A 59 -0.96 -2.30 -8.89
C ALA A 59 -1.75 -3.00 -9.99
N CYS A 60 -1.21 -4.11 -10.50
CA CYS A 60 -1.94 -4.97 -11.43
C CYS A 60 -3.17 -5.55 -10.72
N LYS A 61 -4.30 -5.64 -11.43
CA LYS A 61 -5.56 -6.24 -10.96
C LYS A 61 -5.41 -7.65 -10.40
N ASN A 62 -4.43 -8.41 -10.89
CA ASN A 62 -4.13 -9.77 -10.43
C ASN A 62 -3.11 -9.83 -9.27
N CYS A 63 -2.28 -8.80 -9.11
CA CYS A 63 -1.25 -8.75 -8.08
C CYS A 63 -1.81 -8.22 -6.76
N LEU A 64 -2.63 -7.18 -6.82
CA LEU A 64 -3.16 -6.54 -5.61
C LEU A 64 -3.98 -7.48 -4.71
N PRO A 65 -4.88 -8.34 -5.24
CA PRO A 65 -5.60 -9.31 -4.39
C PRO A 65 -4.65 -10.28 -3.69
N ARG A 66 -3.63 -10.79 -4.39
CA ARG A 66 -2.65 -11.71 -3.81
C ARG A 66 -1.83 -11.05 -2.71
N PHE A 67 -1.44 -9.80 -2.92
CA PHE A 67 -0.73 -9.00 -1.92
C PHE A 67 -1.58 -8.80 -0.66
N ILE A 68 -2.85 -8.42 -0.81
CA ILE A 68 -3.77 -8.25 0.32
C ILE A 68 -3.99 -9.59 1.05
N THR A 69 -4.26 -10.67 0.32
CA THR A 69 -4.47 -12.01 0.90
C THR A 69 -3.25 -12.50 1.67
N LYS A 70 -2.03 -12.24 1.17
CA LYS A 70 -0.79 -12.60 1.88
C LYS A 70 -0.63 -11.82 3.20
N ASN A 71 -1.16 -10.61 3.26
CA ASN A 71 -1.10 -9.73 4.43
C ASN A 71 -2.42 -9.67 5.21
N VAL A 72 -3.34 -10.61 4.98
CA VAL A 72 -4.70 -10.57 5.54
C VAL A 72 -4.70 -10.55 7.07
N GLU A 73 -3.72 -11.20 7.70
CA GLU A 73 -3.55 -11.27 9.15
C GLU A 73 -2.82 -10.05 9.73
N SER A 74 -2.48 -9.06 8.91
CA SER A 74 -1.89 -7.82 9.37
C SER A 74 -2.96 -6.84 9.81
N LYS A 75 -2.75 -6.17 10.95
CA LYS A 75 -3.64 -5.10 11.43
C LYS A 75 -3.77 -3.98 10.39
N ILE A 76 -2.67 -3.68 9.72
CA ILE A 76 -2.52 -2.65 8.69
C ILE A 76 -1.94 -3.33 7.45
N ILE A 77 -2.55 -3.09 6.30
CA ILE A 77 -2.03 -3.54 5.00
C ILE A 77 -1.39 -2.34 4.32
N PRO A 78 -0.06 -2.27 4.19
CA PRO A 78 0.59 -1.10 3.59
C PRO A 78 0.21 -0.98 2.12
N ALA A 79 -0.07 0.23 1.66
CA ALA A 79 -0.37 0.51 0.27
C ALA A 79 0.88 0.46 -0.61
N CYS A 80 2.07 0.74 -0.07
CA CYS A 80 3.35 0.56 -0.73
C CYS A 80 4.49 0.74 0.27
N ASP A 81 5.67 0.27 -0.10
CA ASP A 81 6.87 0.42 0.71
C ASP A 81 7.23 1.92 0.84
N GLY A 82 7.39 2.39 2.08
CA GLY A 82 7.81 3.76 2.38
C GLY A 82 6.72 4.84 2.29
N CYS A 83 5.54 4.55 1.75
CA CYS A 83 4.49 5.55 1.53
C CYS A 83 3.71 5.95 2.80
N GLY A 84 3.72 5.11 3.84
CA GLY A 84 2.95 5.32 5.08
C GLY A 84 1.42 5.30 4.91
N LYS A 85 0.92 5.03 3.70
CA LYS A 85 -0.52 4.86 3.42
C LYS A 85 -0.92 3.39 3.57
N GLU A 86 -2.16 3.16 3.95
CA GLU A 86 -2.74 1.82 4.10
C GLU A 86 -3.82 1.55 3.04
N ILE A 87 -3.99 0.27 2.69
CA ILE A 87 -5.13 -0.19 1.91
C ILE A 87 -6.29 -0.38 2.88
N THR A 88 -7.25 0.55 2.86
CA THR A 88 -8.39 0.52 3.77
C THR A 88 -9.43 -0.53 3.37
N GLU A 89 -10.26 -0.95 4.33
CA GLU A 89 -11.40 -1.82 4.05
C GLU A 89 -12.37 -1.21 3.03
N VAL A 90 -12.61 0.09 3.13
CA VAL A 90 -13.46 0.84 2.20
C VAL A 90 -12.89 0.77 0.77
N PHE A 91 -11.57 0.92 0.63
CA PHE A 91 -10.90 0.77 -0.65
C PHE A 91 -11.08 -0.64 -1.23
N ILE A 92 -10.87 -1.68 -0.41
CA ILE A 92 -11.04 -3.08 -0.83
C ILE A 92 -12.46 -3.36 -1.33
N GLN A 93 -13.47 -2.83 -0.63
CA GLN A 93 -14.88 -3.00 -0.98
C GLN A 93 -15.26 -2.23 -2.24
N ASN A 94 -14.92 -0.95 -2.32
CA ASN A 94 -15.25 -0.08 -3.46
C ASN A 94 -14.66 -0.60 -4.77
N HIS A 95 -13.41 -1.08 -4.72
CA HIS A 95 -12.72 -1.60 -5.90
C HIS A 95 -12.96 -3.11 -6.12
N ARG A 96 -13.76 -3.78 -5.28
CA ARG A 96 -14.08 -5.21 -5.36
C ARG A 96 -12.81 -6.08 -5.55
N ILE A 97 -11.78 -5.78 -4.76
CA ILE A 97 -10.43 -6.35 -4.94
C ILE A 97 -10.42 -7.84 -4.58
N LEU A 98 -11.03 -8.19 -3.45
CA LEU A 98 -11.17 -9.57 -2.99
C LEU A 98 -12.53 -10.14 -3.39
N LYS A 99 -12.58 -11.45 -3.61
CA LYS A 99 -13.81 -12.18 -3.98
C LYS A 99 -13.87 -13.52 -3.23
N ASN A 100 -15.08 -14.06 -3.11
CA ASN A 100 -15.34 -15.40 -2.59
C ASN A 100 -14.62 -15.64 -1.23
N LYS A 101 -13.95 -16.78 -1.10
CA LYS A 101 -13.25 -17.22 0.12
C LYS A 101 -12.21 -16.23 0.64
N ASP A 102 -11.56 -15.45 -0.23
CA ASP A 102 -10.55 -14.48 0.22
C ASP A 102 -11.20 -13.27 0.89
N LEU A 103 -12.35 -12.83 0.37
CA LEU A 103 -13.15 -11.78 1.01
C LEU A 103 -13.72 -12.26 2.35
N ASP A 104 -14.18 -13.51 2.42
CA ASP A 104 -14.69 -14.10 3.67
C ASP A 104 -13.60 -14.15 4.75
N LYS A 105 -12.39 -14.61 4.39
CA LYS A 105 -11.24 -14.64 5.31
C LYS A 105 -10.85 -13.25 5.77
N TYR A 106 -10.79 -12.28 4.85
CA TYR A 106 -10.50 -10.89 5.17
C TYR A 106 -11.53 -10.33 6.17
N ASN A 107 -12.82 -10.46 5.87
CA ASN A 107 -13.90 -9.98 6.74
C ASN A 107 -13.89 -10.67 8.11
N GLN A 108 -13.62 -11.98 8.15
CA GLN A 108 -13.48 -12.71 9.41
C GLN A 108 -12.35 -12.15 10.27
N PHE A 109 -11.17 -11.91 9.69
CA PHE A 109 -10.04 -11.36 10.42
C PHE A 109 -10.30 -9.93 10.90
N ARG A 110 -10.88 -9.06 10.06
CA ARG A 110 -11.26 -7.69 10.46
C ARG A 110 -12.22 -7.66 11.64
N ARG A 111 -13.20 -8.57 11.67
CA ARG A 111 -14.12 -8.71 12.80
C ARG A 111 -13.42 -9.20 14.07
N CYS A 112 -12.49 -10.14 13.96
CA CYS A 112 -11.67 -10.55 15.10
C CYS A 112 -10.88 -9.37 15.67
N LEU A 113 -10.28 -8.53 14.82
CA LEU A 113 -9.62 -7.31 15.29
C LEU A 113 -10.59 -6.34 15.99
N GLU A 114 -11.81 -6.18 15.46
CA GLU A 114 -12.83 -5.31 16.08
C GLU A 114 -13.21 -5.83 17.49
N VAL A 115 -13.39 -7.14 17.65
CA VAL A 115 -13.63 -7.80 18.95
C VAL A 115 -12.47 -7.60 19.92
N LEU A 116 -11.24 -7.77 19.45
CA LEU A 116 -10.05 -7.57 20.30
C LEU A 116 -9.88 -6.11 20.73
N SER A 117 -10.35 -5.15 19.94
CA SER A 117 -10.25 -3.72 20.23
C SER A 117 -11.34 -3.19 21.17
N GLU A 118 -12.50 -3.86 21.24
CA GLU A 118 -13.65 -3.43 22.02
C GLU A 118 -14.14 -4.59 22.90
N PRO A 119 -13.86 -4.58 24.21
CA PRO A 119 -14.25 -5.64 25.14
C PRO A 119 -15.75 -5.92 25.18
N ARG A 120 -16.58 -4.96 24.76
CA ARG A 120 -18.04 -5.12 24.67
C ARG A 120 -18.51 -5.74 23.36
N ARG A 121 -17.62 -6.14 22.46
CA ARG A 121 -17.96 -6.82 21.20
C ARG A 121 -17.54 -8.28 21.27
N GLN A 122 -18.35 -9.14 20.65
CA GLN A 122 -17.98 -10.52 20.36
C GLN A 122 -18.56 -10.96 19.02
N ILE A 123 -18.05 -12.07 18.49
CA ILE A 123 -18.67 -12.73 17.33
C ILE A 123 -20.04 -13.28 17.76
N CYS A 124 -21.07 -13.06 16.95
CA CYS A 124 -22.39 -13.60 17.22
C CYS A 124 -22.34 -15.15 17.28
N PRO A 125 -22.88 -15.78 18.34
CA PRO A 125 -22.82 -17.23 18.51
C PRO A 125 -23.84 -17.98 17.65
N ILE A 126 -24.80 -17.28 17.03
CA ILE A 126 -25.79 -17.91 16.15
C ILE A 126 -25.06 -18.54 14.96
N PRO A 127 -25.22 -19.85 14.71
CA PRO A 127 -24.59 -20.52 13.59
C PRO A 127 -24.89 -19.81 12.27
N LYS A 128 -23.88 -19.66 11.42
CA LYS A 128 -23.94 -18.93 10.12
C LYS A 128 -24.12 -17.40 10.24
N CYS A 129 -24.28 -16.86 11.45
CA CYS A 129 -24.11 -15.43 11.65
C CYS A 129 -22.63 -15.11 11.74
N SER A 130 -22.14 -14.26 10.86
CA SER A 130 -20.76 -13.78 10.91
C SER A 130 -20.67 -12.34 11.45
N GLU A 131 -21.76 -11.82 12.03
CA GLU A 131 -21.82 -10.43 12.51
C GLU A 131 -21.39 -10.26 13.96
N LEU A 132 -21.13 -9.02 14.33
CA LEU A 132 -20.76 -8.66 15.69
C LEU A 132 -21.97 -8.46 16.58
N ALA A 133 -21.83 -8.96 17.80
CA ALA A 133 -22.78 -8.79 18.89
C ALA A 133 -22.18 -7.92 19.99
N VAL A 134 -23.02 -7.12 20.63
CA VAL A 134 -22.70 -6.35 21.82
C VAL A 134 -23.00 -7.20 23.04
N VAL A 135 -22.05 -7.23 23.96
CA VAL A 135 -22.23 -7.83 25.28
C VAL A 135 -22.35 -6.79 26.36
N GLN A 136 -23.17 -7.11 27.35
CA GLN A 136 -23.25 -6.35 28.59
C GLN A 136 -22.91 -7.28 29.75
N LYS A 137 -21.98 -6.82 30.60
CA LYS A 137 -21.74 -7.47 31.89
C LYS A 137 -22.89 -7.08 32.79
N MET A 138 -23.72 -8.04 33.16
CA MET A 138 -24.79 -7.82 34.13
C MET A 138 -24.23 -8.07 35.53
N GLU A 139 -24.46 -7.17 36.47
CA GLU A 139 -23.96 -7.32 37.86
C GLU A 139 -24.45 -8.59 38.56
N LYS A 140 -25.58 -9.13 38.09
CA LYS A 140 -26.22 -10.33 38.65
C LYS A 140 -25.73 -11.65 38.05
N PHE A 141 -24.93 -11.62 36.99
CA PHE A 141 -24.49 -12.81 36.28
C PHE A 141 -22.97 -12.78 36.10
N ASP A 142 -22.30 -13.87 36.44
CA ASP A 142 -20.86 -14.00 36.25
C ASP A 142 -20.46 -14.03 34.77
N ALA A 143 -21.41 -14.37 33.88
CA ALA A 143 -21.21 -14.44 32.43
C ALA A 143 -21.74 -13.18 31.71
N PRO A 144 -21.03 -12.67 30.69
CA PRO A 144 -21.52 -11.59 29.84
C PRO A 144 -22.72 -12.06 29.01
N VAL A 145 -23.76 -11.21 28.93
CA VAL A 145 -24.99 -11.50 28.18
C VAL A 145 -24.95 -10.75 26.84
N ILE A 146 -25.33 -11.42 25.75
CA ILE A 146 -25.50 -10.77 24.46
C ILE A 146 -26.79 -9.96 24.49
N VAL A 147 -26.67 -8.67 24.23
CA VAL A 147 -27.82 -7.75 24.26
C VAL A 147 -28.30 -7.38 22.86
N LYS A 148 -27.42 -7.45 21.85
CA LYS A 148 -27.77 -7.07 20.47
C LYS A 148 -26.78 -7.62 19.46
N CYS A 149 -27.27 -8.11 18.32
CA CYS A 149 -26.46 -8.36 17.13
C CYS A 149 -26.70 -7.26 16.08
N ARG A 150 -25.69 -6.94 15.26
CA ARG A 150 -25.83 -5.97 14.15
C ARG A 150 -26.99 -6.31 13.19
N VAL A 151 -27.29 -7.60 13.00
CA VAL A 151 -28.41 -8.08 12.16
C VAL A 151 -29.71 -8.34 12.93
N SER A 152 -29.83 -7.80 14.15
CA SER A 152 -31.08 -7.80 14.93
C SER A 152 -31.67 -9.18 15.21
N HIS A 153 -30.85 -10.12 15.67
CA HIS A 153 -31.36 -11.36 16.26
C HIS A 153 -32.04 -11.09 17.60
N ASN A 154 -33.15 -11.76 17.85
CA ASN A 154 -33.72 -11.85 19.19
C ASN A 154 -32.94 -12.91 19.97
N PHE A 155 -32.22 -12.48 21.01
CA PHE A 155 -31.62 -13.39 21.98
C PHE A 155 -32.65 -13.57 23.10
N CYS A 156 -33.17 -14.79 23.26
CA CYS A 156 -34.13 -15.14 24.30
C CYS A 156 -33.48 -15.25 25.68
#